data_AF-R9IM92-F1
#
_entry.id   AF-R9IM92-F1
#
_cell.length_a   1.000
_cell.length_b   1.000
_cell.length_c   1.000
_cell.angle_alpha   90.00
_cell.angle_beta   90.00
_cell.angle_gamma   90.00
#
_symmetry.space_group_name_H-M   'P 1'
#
loop_
_entity.id
_entity.type
_entity.pdbx_description
1 polymer ?
#
loop_
_entity_poly.entity_id
_entity_poly.type
_entity_poly.pdbx_seq_one_letter_code
_entity_poly.pdbx_strand_id
1 'polypeptide(L)'
;MGMIGYFFRTDDETLEKIRNGSTADVVFQKDMEDYLLDIDKTWHTTHFILTGHKYESEEDNILNPLIFGETPINDDDLGYGPAMLVKKDTVAQIAAALDEWDKETFRAKFHIKDLIENEIYPVRNDEDEEEFFIYVWEYFVFLKEFYQQAAKEGQHVLTFIC
;
A
#
# COMPACT_ATOMS: atom_id res chain seq x y z
N MET A 1 -14.48 9.53 9.41
CA MET A 1 -13.10 9.03 9.64
C MET A 1 -13.10 7.58 9.24
N GLY A 2 -12.13 7.17 8.41
CA GLY A 2 -11.93 5.80 7.95
C GLY A 2 -10.44 5.54 7.84
N MET A 3 -10.06 4.27 7.68
CA MET A 3 -8.66 3.85 7.58
C MET A 3 -8.13 4.15 6.18
N ILE A 4 -7.26 5.16 6.06
CA ILE A 4 -6.67 5.57 4.78
C ILE A 4 -5.27 4.98 4.67
N GLY A 5 -4.94 4.41 3.51
CA GLY A 5 -3.60 3.87 3.22
C GLY A 5 -2.69 4.92 2.60
N TYR A 6 -1.51 5.11 3.17
CA TYR A 6 -0.50 6.04 2.69
C TYR A 6 0.82 5.34 2.39
N PHE A 7 1.53 5.86 1.39
CA PHE A 7 2.84 5.38 0.96
C PHE A 7 3.80 6.55 0.82
N PHE A 8 5.02 6.42 1.33
CA PHE A 8 6.03 7.47 1.28
C PHE A 8 7.34 6.95 0.69
N ARG A 9 7.78 7.51 -0.45
CA ARG A 9 9.09 7.20 -1.03
C ARG A 9 10.18 7.94 -0.27
N THR A 10 11.25 7.24 0.08
CA THR A 10 12.34 7.84 0.86
C THR A 10 13.70 7.28 0.46
N ASP A 11 14.72 8.15 0.51
CA ASP A 11 16.13 7.77 0.41
C ASP A 11 16.69 7.36 1.79
N ASP A 12 17.94 6.89 1.80
CA ASP A 12 18.63 6.44 3.02
C ASP A 12 18.79 7.59 4.05
N GLU A 13 19.01 8.83 3.61
CA GLU A 13 19.19 9.97 4.51
C GLU A 13 17.89 10.34 5.24
N THR A 14 16.80 10.44 4.49
CA THR A 14 15.47 10.80 5.02
C THR A 14 14.91 9.66 5.86
N LEU A 15 15.17 8.41 5.49
CA LEU A 15 14.81 7.24 6.27
C LEU A 15 15.43 7.29 7.67
N GLU A 16 16.72 7.65 7.78
CA GLU A 16 17.41 7.77 9.07
C GLU A 16 16.93 8.97 9.89
N LYS A 17 16.49 10.06 9.24
CA LYS A 17 15.83 11.17 9.96
C LYS A 17 14.52 10.73 10.58
N ILE A 18 13.70 9.98 9.83
CA ILE A 18 12.43 9.43 10.31
C ILE A 18 12.67 8.43 11.45
N ARG A 19 13.61 7.50 11.27
CA ARG A 19 13.96 6.48 12.28
C ARG A 19 14.32 7.09 13.64
N ASN A 20 14.98 8.25 13.64
CA ASN A 20 15.44 8.93 14.86
C ASN A 20 14.54 10.11 15.29
N GLY A 21 13.40 10.30 14.63
CA GLY A 21 12.52 11.45 14.80
C GLY A 21 11.04 11.07 14.72
N SER A 22 10.21 12.07 14.43
CA SER A 22 8.76 11.91 14.23
C SER A 22 8.47 11.63 12.76
N THR A 23 7.78 10.52 12.49
CA THR A 23 7.36 10.16 11.13
C THR A 23 6.39 11.19 10.57
N ALA A 24 5.36 11.55 11.33
CA ALA A 24 4.33 12.52 10.91
C ALA A 24 4.93 13.89 10.59
N ASP A 25 5.92 14.33 11.39
CA ASP A 25 6.58 15.63 11.19
C ASP A 25 7.39 15.68 9.90
N VAL A 26 7.71 14.54 9.27
CA VAL A 26 8.44 14.47 8.00
C VAL A 26 7.49 14.22 6.84
N VAL A 27 6.68 13.16 6.91
CA VAL A 27 5.88 12.69 5.75
C VAL A 27 4.77 13.66 5.36
N PHE A 28 4.25 14.46 6.30
CA PHE A 28 3.21 15.46 6.04
C PHE A 28 3.76 16.88 5.84
N GLN A 29 5.07 17.04 5.68
CA GLN A 29 5.62 18.33 5.28
C GLN A 29 5.22 18.67 3.85
N LYS A 30 4.95 19.95 3.60
CA LYS A 30 4.57 20.43 2.26
C LYS A 30 5.61 20.12 1.19
N ASP A 31 6.89 20.18 1.54
CA ASP A 31 7.98 19.90 0.60
C ASP A 31 8.12 18.40 0.26
N MET A 32 7.35 17.55 0.93
CA MET A 32 7.35 16.09 0.79
C MET A 32 6.11 15.55 0.08
N GLU A 33 5.18 16.42 -0.35
CA GLU A 33 3.90 16.04 -0.97
C GLU A 33 4.09 15.16 -2.22
N ASP A 34 5.11 15.43 -3.05
CA ASP A 34 5.43 14.64 -4.26
C ASP A 34 5.94 13.21 -3.97
N TYR A 35 6.28 12.92 -2.72
CA TYR A 35 6.76 11.60 -2.27
C TYR A 35 5.70 10.83 -1.50
N LEU A 36 4.57 11.45 -1.17
CA LEU A 36 3.47 10.87 -0.43
C LEU A 36 2.32 10.51 -1.38
N LEU A 37 1.90 9.25 -1.36
CA LEU A 37 0.71 8.78 -2.05
C LEU A 37 -0.37 8.41 -1.03
N ASP A 38 -1.58 8.91 -1.27
CA ASP A 38 -2.81 8.51 -0.59
C ASP A 38 -3.61 7.60 -1.54
N ILE A 39 -3.93 6.38 -1.11
CA ILE A 39 -4.78 5.44 -1.88
C ILE A 39 -6.21 5.32 -1.33
N ASP A 40 -6.62 6.32 -0.54
CA ASP A 40 -7.86 6.36 0.22
C ASP A 40 -8.05 5.04 0.98
N LYS A 41 -9.22 4.40 0.88
CA LYS A 41 -9.58 3.22 1.66
C LYS A 41 -9.33 1.92 0.93
N THR A 42 -8.64 1.95 -0.21
CA THR A 42 -8.52 0.80 -1.10
C THR A 42 -7.50 -0.24 -0.64
N TRP A 43 -6.65 0.09 0.35
CA TRP A 43 -5.51 -0.72 0.80
C TRP A 43 -5.86 -2.19 1.09
N HIS A 44 -6.94 -2.48 1.82
CA HIS A 44 -7.29 -3.84 2.23
C HIS A 44 -7.84 -4.66 1.06
N THR A 45 -8.64 -4.02 0.20
CA THR A 45 -9.14 -4.66 -1.03
C THR A 45 -7.98 -4.94 -1.98
N THR A 46 -7.07 -3.98 -2.18
CA THR A 46 -5.86 -4.18 -2.99
C THR A 46 -5.04 -5.35 -2.45
N HIS A 47 -4.79 -5.42 -1.15
CA HIS A 47 -4.09 -6.56 -0.53
C HIS A 47 -4.76 -7.90 -0.84
N PHE A 48 -6.07 -7.98 -0.61
CA PHE A 48 -6.83 -9.22 -0.81
C PHE A 48 -6.82 -9.67 -2.27
N ILE A 49 -6.98 -8.76 -3.22
CA ILE A 49 -6.96 -9.10 -4.65
C ILE A 49 -5.59 -9.66 -5.07
N LEU A 50 -4.51 -9.05 -4.58
CA LEU A 50 -3.14 -9.41 -4.96
C LEU A 50 -2.68 -10.73 -4.32
N THR A 51 -3.12 -11.01 -3.10
CA THR A 51 -2.61 -12.13 -2.30
C THR A 51 -3.61 -13.26 -2.11
N GLY A 52 -4.91 -12.98 -2.21
CA GLY A 52 -6.00 -13.90 -1.83
C GLY A 52 -6.21 -14.00 -0.31
N HIS A 53 -5.47 -13.22 0.49
CA HIS A 53 -5.50 -13.29 1.95
C HIS A 53 -6.01 -11.98 2.55
N LYS A 54 -6.71 -12.07 3.69
CA LYS A 54 -7.23 -10.87 4.41
C LYS A 54 -6.09 -10.02 4.96
N TYR A 55 -5.07 -10.66 5.51
CA TYR A 55 -3.90 -10.00 6.10
C TYR A 55 -2.62 -10.66 5.56
N GLU A 56 -1.49 -10.38 6.19
CA GLU A 56 -0.22 -11.07 5.91
C GLU A 56 -0.40 -12.60 5.92
N SER A 57 0.26 -13.25 4.96
CA SER A 57 0.27 -14.71 4.83
C SER A 57 1.70 -15.23 4.99
N GLU A 58 1.83 -16.47 5.49
CA GLU A 58 3.11 -17.17 5.57
C GLU A 58 3.56 -17.73 4.20
N GLU A 59 2.76 -17.55 3.15
CA GLU A 59 3.12 -17.96 1.80
C GLU A 59 4.20 -17.04 1.23
N ASP A 60 5.14 -17.59 0.46
CA ASP A 60 6.19 -16.84 -0.24
C ASP A 60 5.59 -16.03 -1.41
N ASN A 61 4.85 -14.97 -1.08
CA ASN A 61 4.33 -14.00 -2.03
C ASN A 61 5.03 -12.65 -1.83
N ILE A 62 5.78 -12.21 -2.84
CA ILE A 62 6.52 -10.96 -2.82
C ILE A 62 5.63 -9.71 -2.65
N LEU A 63 4.33 -9.82 -2.93
CA LEU A 63 3.36 -8.73 -2.74
C LEU A 63 2.82 -8.63 -1.29
N ASN A 64 3.11 -9.59 -0.41
CA ASN A 64 2.71 -9.52 1.00
C ASN A 64 3.13 -8.21 1.71
N PRO A 65 4.40 -7.75 1.61
CA PRO A 65 4.83 -6.52 2.25
C PRO A 65 4.33 -5.25 1.55
N LEU A 66 3.59 -5.34 0.44
CA LEU A 66 3.13 -4.15 -0.29
C LEU A 66 2.32 -3.23 0.63
N ILE A 67 1.29 -3.76 1.30
CA ILE A 67 0.40 -2.95 2.14
C ILE A 67 0.87 -2.87 3.59
N PHE A 68 1.40 -3.95 4.15
CA PHE A 68 1.76 -4.04 5.57
C PHE A 68 3.25 -3.82 5.87
N GLY A 69 4.09 -3.68 4.85
CA GLY A 69 5.53 -3.49 4.99
C GLY A 69 6.27 -4.72 5.50
N GLU A 70 7.56 -4.58 5.80
CA GLU A 70 8.41 -5.65 6.34
C GLU A 70 8.67 -5.47 7.84
N THR A 71 9.01 -4.26 8.26
CA THR A 71 9.38 -3.94 9.65
C THR A 71 9.00 -2.51 10.01
N PRO A 72 8.58 -2.22 11.25
CA PRO A 72 8.30 -0.85 11.67
C PRO A 72 9.56 0.04 11.55
N ILE A 73 9.41 1.29 11.11
CA ILE A 73 10.52 2.23 10.98
C ILE A 73 10.98 2.77 12.34
N ASN A 74 10.02 3.00 13.24
CA ASN A 74 10.16 3.45 14.62
C ASN A 74 8.89 3.06 15.41
N ASP A 75 8.72 3.60 16.62
CA ASP A 75 7.58 3.31 17.51
C ASP A 75 6.46 4.39 17.43
N ASP A 76 6.50 5.33 16.48
CA ASP A 76 5.47 6.36 16.36
C ASP A 76 4.12 5.75 15.97
N ASP A 77 3.03 6.16 16.59
CA ASP A 77 1.69 5.74 16.19
C ASP A 77 1.06 6.79 15.26
N LEU A 78 0.75 6.37 14.03
CA LEU A 78 0.10 7.20 13.01
C LEU A 78 -1.42 7.03 12.99
N GLY A 79 -1.99 6.28 13.95
CA GLY A 79 -3.43 6.08 14.12
C GLY A 79 -3.80 4.60 14.16
N TYR A 80 -3.15 3.78 13.34
CA TYR A 80 -3.30 2.33 13.30
C TYR A 80 -1.95 1.60 13.46
N GLY A 81 -1.01 2.23 14.18
CA GLY A 81 0.35 1.74 14.38
C GLY A 81 1.41 2.54 13.61
N PRO A 82 2.66 2.05 13.63
CA PRO A 82 3.78 2.73 13.00
C PRO A 82 3.80 2.59 11.49
N ALA A 83 4.57 3.48 10.86
CA ALA A 83 4.95 3.28 9.47
C ALA A 83 5.86 2.06 9.33
N MET A 84 5.56 1.26 8.32
CA MET A 84 6.22 0.01 8.03
C MET A 84 7.13 0.20 6.82
N LEU A 85 8.39 -0.18 6.96
CA LEU A 85 9.41 -0.08 5.94
C LEU A 85 9.34 -1.26 4.97
N VAL A 86 9.41 -0.95 3.68
CA VAL A 86 9.78 -1.84 2.58
C VAL A 86 11.12 -1.37 2.03
N LYS A 87 12.14 -2.23 2.12
CA LYS A 87 13.50 -1.91 1.67
C LYS A 87 13.56 -1.80 0.15
N LYS A 88 14.45 -0.95 -0.36
CA LYS A 88 14.66 -0.73 -1.80
C LYS A 88 14.82 -1.99 -2.65
N ASP A 89 15.48 -3.02 -2.14
CA ASP A 89 15.61 -4.32 -2.83
C ASP A 89 14.25 -5.02 -2.96
N THR A 90 13.45 -5.03 -1.88
CA THR A 90 12.08 -5.56 -1.86
C THR A 90 11.15 -4.70 -2.72
N VAL A 91 11.28 -3.37 -2.69
CA VAL A 91 10.54 -2.44 -3.57
C VAL A 91 10.75 -2.80 -5.04
N ALA A 92 11.99 -3.07 -5.46
CA ALA A 92 12.29 -3.46 -6.83
C ALA A 92 11.62 -4.79 -7.22
N GLN A 93 11.58 -5.76 -6.32
CA GLN A 93 10.92 -7.04 -6.56
C GLN A 93 9.39 -6.91 -6.61
N ILE A 94 8.79 -6.10 -5.72
CA ILE A 94 7.36 -5.77 -5.75
C ILE A 94 7.02 -5.08 -7.07
N ALA A 95 7.79 -4.06 -7.47
CA ALA A 95 7.53 -3.33 -8.71
C ALA A 95 7.53 -4.26 -9.93
N ALA A 96 8.47 -5.20 -10.00
CA ALA A 96 8.51 -6.21 -11.06
C ALA A 96 7.31 -7.17 -11.00
N ALA A 97 6.87 -7.59 -9.82
CA ALA A 97 5.67 -8.42 -9.67
C ALA A 97 4.39 -7.68 -10.06
N LEU A 98 4.30 -6.38 -9.76
CA LEU A 98 3.16 -5.54 -10.12
C LEU A 98 3.03 -5.36 -11.65
N ASP A 99 4.11 -5.51 -12.44
CA ASP A 99 4.04 -5.41 -13.90
C ASP A 99 3.09 -6.44 -14.52
N GLU A 100 2.94 -7.61 -13.90
CA GLU A 100 2.03 -8.67 -14.34
C GLU A 100 0.54 -8.34 -14.11
N TRP A 101 0.24 -7.32 -13.30
CA TRP A 101 -1.12 -6.92 -12.96
C TRP A 101 -1.63 -5.83 -13.90
N ASP A 102 -2.28 -6.25 -14.97
CA ASP A 102 -3.10 -5.38 -15.80
C ASP A 102 -4.58 -5.37 -15.36
N LYS A 103 -5.39 -4.56 -16.04
CA LYS A 103 -6.81 -4.39 -15.69
C LYS A 103 -7.59 -5.70 -15.80
N GLU A 104 -7.29 -6.51 -16.81
CA GLU A 104 -7.97 -7.79 -17.04
C GLU A 104 -7.65 -8.78 -15.92
N THR A 105 -6.38 -8.90 -15.55
CA THR A 105 -5.89 -9.77 -14.48
C THR A 105 -6.46 -9.36 -13.12
N PHE A 106 -6.46 -8.06 -12.83
CA PHE A 106 -7.03 -7.54 -11.59
C PHE A 106 -8.55 -7.76 -11.54
N ARG A 107 -9.27 -7.45 -12.63
CA ARG A 107 -10.73 -7.64 -12.69
C ARG A 107 -11.12 -9.10 -12.56
N ALA A 108 -10.35 -10.01 -13.16
CA ALA A 108 -10.62 -11.46 -13.10
C ALA A 108 -10.59 -12.02 -11.67
N LYS A 109 -9.90 -11.35 -10.74
CA LYS A 109 -9.85 -11.71 -9.32
C LYS A 109 -10.79 -10.89 -8.43
N PHE A 110 -11.48 -9.91 -9.01
CA PHE A 110 -12.34 -8.99 -8.27
C PHE A 110 -13.77 -9.50 -8.22
N HIS A 111 -14.15 -10.06 -7.08
CA HIS A 111 -15.50 -10.55 -6.81
C HIS A 111 -16.03 -9.92 -5.53
N ILE A 112 -17.07 -9.08 -5.62
CA ILE A 112 -17.53 -8.33 -4.44
C ILE A 112 -18.04 -9.25 -3.33
N LYS A 113 -18.59 -10.41 -3.71
CA LYS A 113 -19.06 -11.42 -2.76
C LYS A 113 -17.91 -11.94 -1.90
N ASP A 114 -16.77 -12.25 -2.49
CA ASP A 114 -15.61 -12.75 -1.77
C ASP A 114 -15.08 -11.68 -0.80
N LEU A 115 -15.08 -10.41 -1.23
CA LEU A 115 -14.70 -9.28 -0.38
C LEU A 115 -15.64 -9.12 0.82
N ILE A 116 -16.95 -9.24 0.62
CA ILE A 116 -17.96 -9.17 1.68
C ILE A 116 -17.81 -10.36 2.64
N GLU A 117 -17.70 -11.58 2.11
CA GLU A 117 -17.57 -12.80 2.91
C GLU A 117 -16.32 -12.82 3.79
N ASN A 118 -15.22 -12.22 3.32
CA ASN A 118 -13.98 -12.09 4.08
C ASN A 118 -13.93 -10.82 4.96
N GLU A 119 -15.00 -10.01 4.96
CA GLU A 119 -15.09 -8.73 5.67
C GLU A 119 -13.92 -7.79 5.31
N ILE A 120 -13.66 -7.67 4.01
CA ILE A 120 -12.59 -6.82 3.48
C ILE A 120 -13.01 -5.36 3.53
N TYR A 121 -12.13 -4.52 4.05
CA TYR A 121 -12.37 -3.08 4.13
C TYR A 121 -12.16 -2.43 2.74
N PRO A 122 -12.95 -1.41 2.36
CA PRO A 122 -14.06 -0.77 3.06
C PRO A 122 -15.45 -1.29 2.62
N VAL A 123 -15.49 -2.48 2.02
CA VAL A 123 -16.65 -2.99 1.27
C VAL A 123 -17.89 -3.07 2.15
N ARG A 124 -19.03 -2.68 1.58
CA ARG A 124 -20.35 -2.76 2.21
C ARG A 124 -21.22 -3.80 1.53
N ASN A 125 -22.25 -4.27 2.23
CA ASN A 125 -23.17 -5.29 1.72
C ASN A 125 -24.03 -4.80 0.53
N ASP A 126 -24.23 -3.49 0.41
CA ASP A 126 -25.03 -2.82 -0.63
C ASP A 126 -24.18 -2.13 -1.71
N GLU A 127 -22.87 -2.40 -1.71
CA GLU A 127 -21.91 -1.80 -2.64
C GLU A 127 -22.13 -2.32 -4.08
N ASP A 128 -22.04 -1.45 -5.08
CA ASP A 128 -22.07 -1.85 -6.48
C ASP A 128 -20.68 -2.35 -6.92
N GLU A 129 -20.63 -3.54 -7.52
CA GLU A 129 -19.36 -4.18 -7.87
C GLU A 129 -18.58 -3.41 -8.93
N GLU A 130 -19.26 -2.84 -9.93
CA GLU A 130 -18.55 -2.17 -11.03
C GLU A 130 -18.05 -0.79 -10.59
N GLU A 131 -18.86 -0.02 -9.85
CA GLU A 131 -18.43 1.25 -9.27
C GLU A 131 -17.27 1.06 -8.29
N PHE A 132 -17.36 0.05 -7.41
CA PHE A 132 -16.32 -0.24 -6.44
C PHE A 132 -15.04 -0.78 -7.09
N PHE A 133 -15.16 -1.60 -8.13
CA PHE A 133 -14.01 -2.03 -8.93
C PHE A 133 -13.28 -0.85 -9.58
N ILE A 134 -14.01 0.08 -10.21
CA ILE A 134 -13.41 1.27 -10.84
C ILE A 134 -12.63 2.08 -9.80
N TYR A 135 -13.24 2.32 -8.63
CA TYR A 135 -12.60 3.02 -7.51
C TYR A 135 -11.30 2.35 -7.06
N VAL A 136 -11.32 1.03 -6.80
CA VAL A 136 -10.12 0.30 -6.36
C VAL A 136 -9.05 0.26 -7.46
N TRP A 137 -9.47 0.05 -8.72
CA TRP A 137 -8.55 -0.03 -9.85
C TRP A 137 -7.79 1.28 -10.08
N GLU A 138 -8.46 2.44 -10.00
CA GLU A 138 -7.82 3.75 -10.17
C GLU A 138 -6.69 3.97 -9.15
N TYR A 139 -6.94 3.71 -7.86
CA TYR A 139 -5.91 3.85 -6.83
C TYR A 139 -4.82 2.77 -6.92
N PHE A 140 -5.16 1.56 -7.35
CA PHE A 140 -4.15 0.52 -7.62
C PHE A 140 -3.18 0.94 -8.72
N VAL A 141 -3.66 1.59 -9.79
CA VAL A 141 -2.78 2.12 -10.85
C VAL A 141 -1.80 3.15 -10.28
N PHE A 142 -2.26 4.07 -9.43
CA PHE A 142 -1.36 5.03 -8.76
C PHE A 142 -0.33 4.34 -7.88
N LEU A 143 -0.73 3.33 -7.10
CA LEU A 143 0.19 2.56 -6.28
C LEU A 143 1.24 1.81 -7.11
N LYS A 144 0.84 1.22 -8.23
CA LYS A 144 1.74 0.53 -9.16
C LYS A 144 2.77 1.49 -9.74
N GLU A 145 2.33 2.64 -10.27
CA GLU A 145 3.23 3.67 -10.80
C GLU A 145 4.19 4.21 -9.74
N PHE A 146 3.70 4.37 -8.51
CA PHE A 146 4.50 4.82 -7.38
C PHE A 146 5.63 3.84 -7.02
N TYR A 147 5.34 2.54 -6.95
CA TYR A 147 6.35 1.50 -6.70
C TYR A 147 7.35 1.38 -7.86
N GLN A 148 6.90 1.50 -9.12
CA GLN A 148 7.78 1.53 -10.28
C GLN A 148 8.75 2.72 -10.23
N GLN A 149 8.27 3.90 -9.83
CA GLN A 149 9.11 5.08 -9.66
C GLN A 149 10.11 4.90 -8.51
N ALA A 150 9.66 4.38 -7.36
CA ALA A 150 10.52 4.09 -6.21
C ALA A 150 11.66 3.12 -6.58
N ALA A 151 11.33 2.04 -7.31
CA ALA A 151 12.30 1.06 -7.79
C ALA A 151 13.32 1.69 -8.74
N LYS A 152 12.85 2.53 -9.68
CA LYS A 152 13.72 3.23 -10.64
C LYS A 152 14.70 4.19 -9.96
N GLU A 153 14.28 4.84 -8.88
CA GLU A 153 15.10 5.78 -8.10
C GLU A 153 15.93 5.10 -7.00
N GLY A 154 15.77 3.78 -6.79
CA GLY A 154 16.48 3.04 -5.75
C GLY A 154 16.06 3.44 -4.33
N GLN A 155 14.79 3.82 -4.16
CA GLN A 155 14.20 4.30 -2.91
C GLN A 155 13.58 3.17 -2.09
N HIS A 156 13.47 3.41 -0.79
CA HIS A 156 12.60 2.65 0.11
C HIS A 156 11.18 3.19 0.04
N VAL A 157 10.22 2.41 0.53
CA VAL A 157 8.84 2.86 0.72
C VAL A 157 8.46 2.65 2.17
N LEU A 158 7.85 3.65 2.80
CA LEU A 158 7.10 3.49 4.04
C LEU A 158 5.62 3.34 3.71
N THR A 159 4.94 2.36 4.30
CA THR A 159 3.49 2.20 4.23
C THR A 159 2.87 2.38 5.61
N PHE A 160 1.74 3.08 5.72
CA PHE A 160 1.04 3.30 6.98
C PHE A 160 -0.45 3.53 6.76
N ILE A 161 -1.23 3.31 7.83
CA ILE A 161 -2.67 3.52 7.85
C ILE A 161 -3.00 4.54 8.95
N CYS A 162 -3.80 5.56 8.62
CA CYS A 162 -4.29 6.56 9.58
C CYS A 162 -5.79 6.88 9.41
#